data_AF-A0A6V7YBQ0-F1
#
_entry.id   AF-A0A6V7YBQ0-F1
#
_cell.length_a   1.000
_cell.length_b   1.000
_cell.length_c   1.000
_cell.angle_alpha   90.00
_cell.angle_beta   90.00
_cell.angle_gamma   90.00
#
_symmetry.space_group_name_H-M   'P 1'
#
loop_
_entity.id
_entity.type
_entity.pdbx_description
1 polymer ?
#
loop_
_entity_poly.entity_id
_entity_poly.type
_entity_poly.pdbx_seq_one_letter_code
_entity_poly.pdbx_strand_id
1 'polypeptide(L)'
;MLAYARVEYCCSEQFYMYMKAMYFDYHSLAKEIMLTNDPSTIKRLGNADTMRQRQANGAELKCRDFDHDKWRKVKRNVMLTGLRAKFEQNVQLFNMLIETEEALLIEASQTDTFWGIGCSLHGEEIKSIDNWKGSNQMGNLLMKLRTEFQYRCRANEFVLKKEEYEDDCF
;
A
#
# COMPACT_ATOMS: atom_id res chain seq x y z
N MET A 1 -11.14 4.24 -5.25
CA MET A 1 -11.58 2.84 -5.38
C MET A 1 -10.37 2.00 -5.78
N LEU A 2 -10.23 0.80 -5.20
CA LEU A 2 -9.17 -0.18 -5.46
C LEU A 2 -9.88 -1.52 -5.63
N ALA A 3 -9.65 -2.24 -6.73
CA ALA A 3 -10.15 -3.59 -6.91
C ALA A 3 -9.01 -4.61 -6.86
N TYR A 4 -9.17 -5.72 -6.17
CA TYR A 4 -8.18 -6.80 -6.16
C TYR A 4 -8.87 -8.15 -5.92
N ALA A 5 -8.52 -9.16 -6.71
CA ALA A 5 -9.11 -10.51 -6.63
C ALA A 5 -10.66 -10.51 -6.64
N ARG A 6 -11.28 -9.67 -7.50
CA ARG A 6 -12.74 -9.47 -7.63
C ARG A 6 -13.43 -8.86 -6.40
N VAL A 7 -12.67 -8.26 -5.47
CA VAL A 7 -13.19 -7.51 -4.33
C VAL A 7 -12.86 -6.04 -4.53
N GLU A 8 -13.83 -5.16 -4.30
CA GLU A 8 -13.66 -3.71 -4.34
C GLU A 8 -13.49 -3.15 -2.93
N TYR A 9 -12.55 -2.22 -2.82
CA TYR A 9 -12.18 -1.52 -1.60
C TYR A 9 -12.32 -0.01 -1.83
N CYS A 10 -12.87 0.71 -0.87
CA CYS A 10 -13.04 2.15 -0.97
C CYS A 10 -11.69 2.88 -1.03
N CYS A 11 -10.69 2.36 -0.30
CA CYS A 11 -9.33 2.91 -0.23
C CYS A 11 -8.27 1.84 0.09
N SER A 12 -6.99 2.24 0.02
CA SER A 12 -5.84 1.39 0.37
C SER A 12 -5.84 0.94 1.83
N GLU A 13 -6.37 1.76 2.75
CA GLU A 13 -6.49 1.42 4.17
C GLU A 13 -7.47 0.25 4.38
N GLN A 14 -8.62 0.27 3.69
CA GLN A 14 -9.61 -0.81 3.76
C GLN A 14 -9.02 -2.11 3.23
N PHE A 15 -8.36 -2.07 2.06
CA PHE A 15 -7.62 -3.20 1.51
C PHE A 15 -6.59 -3.74 2.52
N TYR A 16 -5.74 -2.87 3.06
CA TYR A 16 -4.65 -3.29 3.94
C TYR A 16 -5.15 -3.91 5.24
N MET A 17 -6.19 -3.33 5.86
CA MET A 17 -6.79 -3.85 7.09
C MET A 17 -7.59 -5.13 6.85
N TYR A 18 -8.31 -5.24 5.73
CA TYR A 18 -8.96 -6.47 5.32
C TYR A 18 -7.94 -7.60 5.11
N MET A 19 -6.87 -7.36 4.35
CA MET A 19 -5.83 -8.34 4.10
C MET A 19 -5.13 -8.78 5.38
N LYS A 20 -4.93 -7.85 6.32
CA LYS A 20 -4.37 -8.17 7.65
C LYS A 20 -5.30 -9.07 8.46
N ALA A 21 -6.59 -8.77 8.51
CA ALA A 21 -7.58 -9.59 9.21
C ALA A 21 -7.66 -11.00 8.60
N MET A 22 -7.75 -11.09 7.28
CA MET A 22 -7.76 -12.37 6.56
C MET A 22 -6.46 -13.15 6.74
N TYR A 23 -5.30 -12.49 6.84
CA TYR A 23 -4.03 -13.17 7.08
C TYR A 23 -3.96 -13.91 8.42
N PHE A 24 -4.79 -13.56 9.40
CA PHE A 24 -4.91 -14.26 10.70
C PHE A 24 -6.28 -14.94 10.89
N ASP A 25 -7.05 -15.10 9.80
CA ASP A 25 -8.37 -15.75 9.79
C ASP A 25 -9.42 -15.04 10.68
N TYR A 26 -9.31 -13.71 10.82
CA TYR A 26 -10.32 -12.86 11.48
C TYR A 26 -11.45 -12.52 10.49
N HIS A 27 -12.24 -13.53 10.12
CA HIS A 27 -13.26 -13.41 9.08
C HIS A 27 -14.41 -12.47 9.47
N SER A 28 -14.86 -12.50 10.72
CA SER A 28 -15.94 -11.61 11.18
C SER A 28 -15.50 -10.15 11.13
N LEU A 29 -14.28 -9.88 11.59
CA LEU A 29 -13.67 -8.56 11.56
C LEU A 29 -13.39 -8.07 10.14
N ALA A 30 -12.93 -8.95 9.25
CA ALA A 30 -12.74 -8.64 7.83
C ALA A 30 -14.06 -8.22 7.18
N LYS A 31 -15.17 -8.89 7.50
CA LYS A 31 -16.51 -8.50 7.04
C LYS A 31 -16.91 -7.12 7.58
N GLU A 32 -16.70 -6.85 8.86
CA GLU A 32 -16.99 -5.53 9.45
C GLU A 32 -16.18 -4.40 8.77
N ILE A 33 -14.91 -4.64 8.47
CA ILE A 33 -14.05 -3.70 7.73
C ILE A 33 -14.63 -3.37 6.35
N MET A 34 -15.19 -4.37 5.65
CA MET A 34 -15.80 -4.17 4.32
C MET A 34 -17.15 -3.45 4.37
N LEU A 35 -17.81 -3.37 5.54
CA LEU A 35 -19.11 -2.72 5.69
C LEU A 35 -19.02 -1.20 5.96
N THR A 36 -17.82 -0.66 6.17
CA THR A 36 -17.62 0.77 6.45
C THR A 36 -16.71 1.42 5.43
N ASN A 37 -16.98 2.69 5.12
CA ASN A 37 -16.11 3.54 4.31
C ASN A 37 -15.39 4.60 5.15
N ASP A 38 -15.61 4.63 6.47
CA ASP A 38 -14.95 5.58 7.37
C ASP A 38 -13.51 5.14 7.66
N PRO A 39 -12.48 5.91 7.24
CA PRO A 39 -11.08 5.52 7.42
C PRO A 39 -10.69 5.28 8.88
N SER A 40 -11.28 6.05 9.81
CA SER A 40 -10.95 5.92 11.24
C SER A 40 -11.43 4.59 11.81
N THR A 41 -12.65 4.18 11.42
CA THR A 41 -13.26 2.90 11.80
C THR A 41 -12.52 1.73 11.16
N ILE A 42 -12.19 1.81 9.87
CA ILE A 42 -11.42 0.79 9.16
C ILE A 42 -10.10 0.52 9.89
N LYS A 43 -9.33 1.59 10.18
CA LYS A 43 -8.03 1.49 10.85
C LYS A 43 -8.15 0.90 12.25
N ARG A 44 -9.17 1.32 13.01
CA ARG A 44 -9.44 0.80 14.36
C ARG A 44 -9.77 -0.68 14.32
N LEU A 45 -10.70 -1.10 13.46
CA LEU A 45 -11.09 -2.51 13.33
C LEU A 45 -9.90 -3.40 12.96
N GLY A 46 -9.07 -2.98 12.01
CA GLY A 46 -7.88 -3.74 11.58
C GLY A 46 -6.68 -3.67 12.53
N ASN A 47 -6.76 -2.96 13.66
CA ASN A 47 -5.64 -2.81 14.58
C ASN A 47 -5.35 -4.15 15.31
N ALA A 48 -4.07 -4.37 15.64
CA ALA A 48 -3.61 -5.49 16.45
C ALA A 48 -4.35 -5.58 17.80
N ASP A 49 -4.61 -4.46 18.46
CA ASP A 49 -5.29 -4.45 19.77
C ASP A 49 -6.73 -4.93 19.66
N THR A 50 -7.45 -4.47 18.62
CA THR A 50 -8.82 -4.96 18.34
C THR A 50 -8.81 -6.44 17.97
N MET A 51 -7.85 -6.92 17.18
CA MET A 51 -7.70 -8.34 16.89
C MET A 51 -7.47 -9.16 18.17
N ARG A 52 -6.50 -8.77 19.02
CA ARG A 52 -6.24 -9.43 20.30
C ARG A 52 -7.47 -9.46 21.20
N GLN A 53 -8.23 -8.36 21.26
CA GLN A 53 -9.45 -8.28 22.05
C GLN A 53 -10.55 -9.21 21.53
N ARG A 54 -10.77 -9.26 20.20
CA ARG A 54 -11.75 -10.14 19.54
C ARG A 54 -11.44 -11.61 19.73
N GLN A 55 -10.16 -11.94 19.80
CA GLN A 55 -9.73 -13.29 20.12
C GLN A 55 -9.97 -13.60 21.60
N ALA A 56 -9.53 -12.72 22.51
CA ALA A 56 -9.63 -12.93 23.95
C ALA A 56 -11.08 -13.06 24.45
N ASN A 57 -12.02 -12.35 23.83
CA ASN A 57 -13.44 -12.41 24.19
C ASN A 57 -14.24 -13.49 23.42
N GLY A 58 -13.59 -14.28 22.57
CA GLY A 58 -14.22 -15.34 21.78
C GLY A 58 -15.15 -14.85 20.67
N ALA A 59 -15.12 -13.56 20.31
CA ALA A 59 -15.93 -13.02 19.22
C ALA A 59 -15.47 -13.50 17.83
N GLU A 60 -14.23 -13.94 17.69
CA GLU A 60 -13.70 -14.52 16.46
C GLU A 60 -13.49 -16.03 16.62
N LEU A 61 -14.26 -16.82 15.86
CA LEU A 61 -14.19 -18.28 15.90
C LEU A 61 -13.10 -18.77 14.93
N LYS A 62 -12.16 -19.58 15.42
CA LYS A 62 -11.09 -20.23 14.62
C LYS A 62 -10.07 -19.25 14.01
N CYS A 63 -9.82 -18.10 14.64
CA CYS A 63 -8.70 -17.24 14.24
C CYS A 63 -7.34 -17.76 14.72
N ARG A 64 -6.28 -17.33 14.05
CA ARG A 64 -4.90 -17.47 14.53
C ARG A 64 -4.52 -16.33 15.48
N ASP A 65 -3.61 -16.61 16.40
CA ASP A 65 -3.03 -15.57 17.27
C ASP A 65 -2.42 -14.46 16.42
N PHE A 66 -2.74 -13.21 16.79
CA PHE A 66 -2.10 -12.08 16.16
C PHE A 66 -0.61 -12.02 16.52
N ASP A 67 0.24 -12.09 15.51
CA ASP A 67 1.70 -12.15 15.63
C ASP A 67 2.35 -11.00 14.83
N HIS A 68 2.96 -10.05 15.55
CA HIS A 68 3.60 -8.89 14.93
C HIS A 68 4.76 -9.28 14.00
N ASP A 69 5.49 -10.34 14.30
CA ASP A 69 6.66 -10.76 13.55
C ASP A 69 6.25 -11.42 12.23
N LYS A 70 5.21 -12.26 12.27
CA LYS A 70 4.59 -12.80 11.05
C LYS A 70 4.03 -11.68 10.19
N TRP A 71 3.30 -10.72 10.77
CA TRP A 71 2.77 -9.60 10.01
C TRP A 71 3.88 -8.72 9.43
N ARG A 72 4.95 -8.45 10.20
CA ARG A 72 6.10 -7.65 9.77
C ARG A 72 6.75 -8.20 8.50
N LYS A 73 6.81 -9.52 8.34
CA LYS A 73 7.38 -10.20 7.16
C LYS A 73 6.55 -10.00 5.89
N VAL A 74 5.23 -9.86 6.01
CA VAL A 74 4.32 -9.84 4.84
C VAL A 74 3.72 -8.47 4.53
N LYS A 75 3.62 -7.57 5.52
CA LYS A 75 2.88 -6.29 5.41
C LYS A 75 3.33 -5.41 4.25
N ARG A 76 4.63 -5.44 3.92
CA ARG A 76 5.18 -4.70 2.78
C ARG A 76 4.68 -5.21 1.44
N ASN A 77 4.64 -6.53 1.26
CA ASN A 77 4.16 -7.15 0.03
C ASN A 77 2.66 -6.94 -0.13
N VAL A 78 1.90 -7.00 0.97
CA VAL A 78 0.47 -6.65 0.97
C VAL A 78 0.29 -5.21 0.51
N MET A 79 0.98 -4.25 1.13
CA MET A 79 0.86 -2.84 0.73
C MET A 79 1.27 -2.61 -0.73
N LEU A 80 2.38 -3.19 -1.18
CA LEU A 80 2.83 -3.11 -2.57
C LEU A 80 1.77 -3.64 -3.55
N THR A 81 1.10 -4.73 -3.20
CA THR A 81 0.01 -5.31 -4.01
C THR A 81 -1.16 -4.34 -4.13
N GLY A 82 -1.59 -3.77 -3.01
CA GLY A 82 -2.68 -2.79 -3.00
C GLY A 82 -2.34 -1.49 -3.73
N LEU A 83 -1.11 -0.98 -3.55
CA LEU A 83 -0.61 0.18 -4.29
C LEU A 83 -0.59 -0.12 -5.79
N ARG A 84 0.01 -1.25 -6.22
CA ARG A 84 0.04 -1.61 -7.63
C ARG A 84 -1.35 -1.64 -8.24
N ALA A 85 -2.28 -2.37 -7.63
CA ALA A 85 -3.66 -2.45 -8.10
C ALA A 85 -4.32 -1.06 -8.23
N LYS A 86 -4.13 -0.19 -7.22
CA LYS A 86 -4.66 1.17 -7.22
C LYS A 86 -4.10 2.03 -8.36
N PHE A 87 -2.79 2.01 -8.57
CA PHE A 87 -2.15 2.84 -9.59
C PHE A 87 -2.40 2.28 -11.00
N GLU A 88 -2.45 0.96 -11.19
CA GLU A 88 -2.75 0.37 -12.51
C GLU A 88 -4.21 0.61 -12.95
N GLN A 89 -5.14 0.73 -12.01
CA GLN A 89 -6.55 0.97 -12.31
C GLN A 89 -6.89 2.45 -12.47
N ASN A 90 -6.00 3.35 -12.08
CA ASN A 90 -6.25 4.79 -12.11
C ASN A 90 -5.14 5.51 -12.87
N VAL A 91 -5.42 5.81 -14.14
CA VAL A 91 -4.47 6.46 -15.05
C VAL A 91 -3.98 7.81 -14.54
N GLN A 92 -4.82 8.57 -13.81
CA GLN A 92 -4.41 9.86 -13.23
C GLN A 92 -3.37 9.65 -12.12
N LEU A 93 -3.61 8.70 -11.21
CA LEU A 93 -2.64 8.35 -10.18
C LEU A 93 -1.35 7.80 -10.78
N PHE A 94 -1.46 6.95 -11.81
CA PHE A 94 -0.31 6.43 -12.54
C PHE A 94 0.56 7.57 -13.09
N ASN A 95 -0.04 8.50 -13.83
CA ASN A 95 0.68 9.64 -14.42
C ASN A 95 1.31 10.51 -13.34
N MET A 96 0.57 10.85 -12.28
CA MET A 96 1.13 11.61 -11.16
C MET A 96 2.34 10.92 -10.52
N LEU A 97 2.36 9.59 -10.43
CA LEU A 97 3.53 8.87 -9.92
C LEU A 97 4.72 8.96 -10.88
N ILE A 98 4.51 8.81 -12.19
CA ILE A 98 5.57 8.90 -13.21
C ILE A 98 6.16 10.31 -13.25
N GLU A 99 5.32 11.34 -13.17
CA GLU A 99 5.69 12.76 -13.18
C GLU A 99 6.57 13.16 -11.99
N THR A 100 6.66 12.33 -10.94
CA THR A 100 7.62 12.57 -9.86
C THR A 100 9.07 12.27 -10.26
N GLU A 101 9.32 11.72 -11.45
CA GLU A 101 10.65 11.50 -12.05
C GLU A 101 11.65 10.84 -11.08
N GLU A 102 12.69 11.56 -10.67
CA GLU A 102 13.73 11.10 -9.74
C GLU A 102 13.53 11.66 -8.32
N ALA A 103 12.42 12.34 -8.06
CA ALA A 103 12.15 12.93 -6.76
C ALA A 103 12.04 11.85 -5.66
N LEU A 104 12.59 12.17 -4.49
CA LEU A 104 12.45 11.37 -3.28
C LEU A 104 11.05 11.55 -2.70
N LEU A 105 10.24 10.49 -2.75
CA LEU A 105 8.88 10.50 -2.18
C LEU A 105 8.93 10.15 -0.70
N ILE A 106 8.28 10.97 0.12
CA ILE A 106 8.28 10.81 1.58
C ILE A 106 6.87 10.83 2.15
N GLU A 107 6.60 9.94 3.09
CA GLU A 107 5.38 9.97 3.91
C GLU A 107 5.69 10.71 5.21
N ALA A 108 5.29 11.98 5.27
CA ALA A 108 5.53 12.88 6.40
C ALA A 108 4.55 12.63 7.57
N SER A 109 4.71 11.48 8.22
CA SER A 109 3.96 11.12 9.43
C SER A 109 4.84 11.26 10.67
N GLN A 110 4.37 12.03 11.65
CA GLN A 110 5.06 12.23 12.92
C GLN A 110 5.03 10.97 13.81
N THR A 111 3.98 10.16 13.71
CA THR A 111 3.74 9.02 14.60
C THR A 111 4.07 7.67 13.94
N ASP A 112 4.03 7.59 12.61
CA ASP A 112 4.34 6.36 11.90
C ASP A 112 5.80 6.34 11.45
N THR A 113 6.65 5.62 12.19
CA THR A 113 8.07 5.46 11.89
C THR A 113 8.36 4.29 10.95
N PHE A 114 7.36 3.45 10.64
CA PHE A 114 7.55 2.39 9.67
C PHE A 114 7.19 2.86 8.26
N TRP A 115 5.93 3.25 8.06
CA TRP A 115 5.49 3.70 6.74
C TRP A 115 6.00 5.12 6.43
N GLY A 116 6.10 5.97 7.44
CA GLY A 116 6.59 7.35 7.34
C GLY A 116 8.00 7.58 7.85
N ILE A 117 8.40 8.85 7.81
CA ILE A 117 9.72 9.33 8.26
C ILE A 117 9.79 9.65 9.76
N GLY A 118 8.68 9.56 10.50
CA GLY A 118 8.66 9.89 11.94
C GLY A 118 8.85 11.38 12.23
N CYS A 119 8.52 12.26 11.28
CA CYS A 119 8.68 13.71 11.37
C CYS A 119 7.40 14.42 10.91
N SER A 120 7.20 15.64 11.41
CA SER A 120 6.12 16.52 10.94
C SER A 120 6.44 17.04 9.53
N LEU A 121 5.40 17.21 8.70
CA LEU A 121 5.51 17.84 7.40
C LEU A 121 6.13 19.26 7.46
N HIS A 122 5.92 19.96 8.57
CA HIS A 122 6.39 21.32 8.79
C HIS A 122 7.58 21.40 9.76
N GLY A 123 8.16 20.25 10.15
CA GLY A 123 9.32 20.20 11.05
C GLY A 123 10.63 20.45 10.30
N GLU A 124 11.63 21.01 10.96
CA GLU A 124 12.96 21.21 10.38
C GLU A 124 13.66 19.87 10.08
N GLU A 125 13.30 18.81 10.81
CA GLU A 125 13.85 17.47 10.66
C GLU A 125 13.57 16.87 9.27
N ILE A 126 12.52 17.31 8.56
CA ILE A 126 12.19 16.79 7.23
C ILE A 126 13.25 17.11 6.19
N LYS A 127 14.01 18.20 6.39
CA LYS A 127 14.97 18.75 5.43
C LYS A 127 16.24 17.92 5.30
N SER A 128 16.52 17.03 6.25
CA SER A 128 17.69 16.13 6.21
C SER A 128 17.28 14.71 6.51
N ILE A 129 17.67 13.79 5.63
CA ILE A 129 17.42 12.35 5.76
C ILE A 129 17.99 11.80 7.08
N ASP A 130 19.13 12.33 7.53
CA ASP A 130 19.79 11.91 8.77
C ASP A 130 18.97 12.22 10.04
N ASN A 131 18.02 13.15 9.94
CA ASN A 131 17.14 13.52 11.04
C ASN A 131 15.85 12.67 11.09
N TRP A 132 15.61 11.83 10.08
CA TRP A 132 14.41 11.02 10.02
C TRP A 132 14.45 9.91 11.07
N LYS A 133 13.36 9.79 11.83
CA LYS A 133 13.21 8.77 12.89
C LYS A 133 12.50 7.51 12.37
N GLY A 134 12.07 7.55 11.11
CA GLY A 134 11.32 6.51 10.45
C GLY A 134 11.95 6.07 9.14
N SER A 135 11.45 4.96 8.63
CA SER A 135 12.06 4.22 7.52
C SER A 135 11.43 4.49 6.17
N ASN A 136 10.44 5.40 6.10
CA ASN A 136 9.78 5.86 4.86
C ASN A 136 9.34 4.72 3.91
N GLN A 137 8.80 3.65 4.46
CA GLN A 137 8.49 2.46 3.66
C GLN A 137 7.42 2.71 2.61
N MET A 138 6.51 3.66 2.84
CA MET A 138 5.51 4.05 1.85
C MET A 138 6.18 4.69 0.62
N GLY A 139 7.01 5.71 0.83
CA GLY A 139 7.77 6.36 -0.24
C GLY A 139 8.64 5.38 -1.02
N ASN A 140 9.35 4.48 -0.32
CA ASN A 140 10.16 3.43 -0.94
C ASN A 140 9.35 2.50 -1.85
N LEU A 141 8.13 2.11 -1.45
CA LEU A 141 7.27 1.27 -2.29
C LEU A 141 6.73 2.03 -3.51
N LEU A 142 6.39 3.31 -3.36
CA LEU A 142 5.93 4.16 -4.47
C LEU A 142 7.05 4.36 -5.50
N MET A 143 8.26 4.68 -5.06
CA MET A 143 9.42 4.82 -5.95
C MET A 143 9.77 3.50 -6.65
N LYS A 144 9.67 2.36 -5.95
CA LYS A 144 9.81 1.05 -6.58
C LYS A 144 8.79 0.84 -7.71
N LEU A 145 7.51 1.13 -7.45
CA LEU A 145 6.46 1.02 -8.47
C LEU A 145 6.68 1.97 -9.64
N ARG A 146 7.13 3.21 -9.37
CA ARG A 146 7.50 4.19 -10.39
C ARG A 146 8.55 3.63 -11.34
N THR A 147 9.65 3.08 -10.82
CA THR A 147 10.73 2.49 -11.64
C THR A 147 10.21 1.34 -12.50
N GLU A 148 9.39 0.45 -11.92
CA GLU A 148 8.81 -0.67 -12.67
C GLU A 148 7.87 -0.20 -13.79
N PHE A 149 7.06 0.83 -13.54
CA PHE A 149 6.15 1.39 -14.52
C PHE A 149 6.91 2.13 -15.64
N GLN A 150 7.95 2.91 -15.31
CA GLN A 150 8.81 3.55 -16.29
C GLN A 150 9.49 2.53 -17.21
N TYR A 151 9.98 1.41 -16.64
CA TYR A 151 10.55 0.32 -17.43
C TYR A 151 9.52 -0.28 -18.39
N ARG A 152 8.30 -0.54 -17.92
CA ARG A 152 7.21 -1.08 -18.74
C ARG A 152 6.81 -0.13 -19.87
N CYS A 153 6.72 1.17 -19.61
CA CYS A 153 6.41 2.15 -20.65
C CYS A 153 7.50 2.21 -21.72
N ARG A 154 8.78 2.29 -21.33
CA ARG A 154 9.90 2.29 -22.28
C ARG A 154 9.98 1.01 -23.10
N ALA A 155 9.73 -0.15 -22.48
CA ALA A 155 9.68 -1.43 -23.19
C ALA A 155 8.55 -1.46 -24.23
N ASN A 156 7.35 -0.97 -23.87
CA ASN A 156 6.24 -0.87 -24.80
C ASN A 156 6.53 0.09 -25.96
N GLU A 157 7.11 1.27 -25.68
CA GLU A 157 7.52 2.21 -26.74
C GLU A 157 8.56 1.61 -27.69
N PHE A 158 9.50 0.81 -27.15
CA PHE A 158 10.48 0.10 -27.97
C PHE A 158 9.85 -0.96 -28.88
N VAL A 159 8.88 -1.73 -28.35
CA VAL A 159 8.14 -2.73 -29.13
C VAL A 159 7.34 -2.06 -30.26
N LEU A 160 6.58 -1.01 -29.95
CA LEU A 160 5.77 -0.28 -30.94
C LEU A 160 6.64 0.29 -32.08
N LYS A 161 7.78 0.90 -31.76
CA LYS A 161 8.73 1.40 -32.77
C LYS A 161 9.32 0.31 -33.65
N LYS A 162 9.46 -0.91 -33.12
CA LYS A 162 9.97 -2.05 -33.88
C LYS A 162 8.91 -2.58 -34.84
N GLU A 163 7.66 -2.68 -34.40
CA GLU A 163 6.52 -3.07 -35.25
C GLU A 163 6.32 -2.07 -36.39
N GLU A 164 6.35 -0.76 -36.11
CA GLU A 164 6.28 0.29 -37.14
C GLU A 164 7.40 0.16 -38.19
N TYR A 165 8.64 -0.11 -37.75
CA TYR A 165 9.77 -0.30 -38.67
C TYR A 165 9.64 -1.54 -39.54
N GLU A 166 9.07 -2.63 -39.01
CA GLU A 166 8.84 -3.87 -39.76
C GLU A 166 7.70 -3.73 -40.78
N ASP A 167 6.67 -2.92 -40.48
CA ASP A 167 5.55 -2.62 -41.39
C ASP A 167 5.97 -1.66 -42.53
N ASP A 168 6.92 -0.74 -42.31
CA ASP A 168 7.46 0.18 -43.33
C ASP A 168 8.46 -0.49 -44.30
N CYS A 169 8.82 -1.76 -44.08
CA CYS A 169 9.81 -2.49 -44.88
C CYS A 169 9.21 -3.34 -46.02
N PHE A 170 7.91 -3.25 -46.31
CA PHE A 170 7.20 -3.96 -47.38
C PHE A 170 6.41 -3.02 -48.31
#